data_AF-I3EDH2-F1
#
_entry.id   AF-I3EDH2-F1
#
_cell.length_a   1.000
_cell.length_b   1.000
_cell.length_c   1.000
_cell.angle_alpha   90.00
_cell.angle_beta   90.00
_cell.angle_gamma   90.00
#
_symmetry.space_group_name_H-M   'P 1'
#
loop_
_entity.id
_entity.type
_entity.pdbx_description
1 polymer ?
#
loop_
_entity_poly.entity_id
_entity_poly.type
_entity_poly.pdbx_seq_one_letter_code
_entity_poly.pdbx_strand_id
1 'polypeptide(L)'
;MEVLTLDNVYYSRKEGLQKAVVKMASSGIGVKLHGVADIITMPADGIKEIIEHYGVISHTLKIVIQNGAVHIIDGITAEHLENIKQYAKKHYKLNIYHKSLCVEGNVHGTIELQNVSLEFKSQNNAIFDVPLEAISNAYERKGEGIIDINETYFGVSEIRFGSLKEESNVVQLVDLIKSSTVGSDQLEIFSIDEVTSILPRGKYKITLTSSYIHLIGKRYSHQMLYSSISRLFYLERNAEEGVEEMSYLIFELNTPVRQGQTRYHFVNLLVPEEKVKMILGKNSTIIYPEDEEEPPVDPEEKRKIEERGIDYIQEGTLSGCVVDMVEKLSGIKAMNTGTFATFAGGKALKCSLKANEGYLYPLKNGFLFVPQIVYIEYNHIKTVEFSRVNLSSRTAKTFDVRVILLDKKEYMFNGIQKVDYNALETYLGKKDVNCLNEVVNEEWAAAVSDEDEETASEGTSGDLSEETEETEEEGSAAHSGSGSAEESNE
;
A
#
# COMPACT_ATOMS: atom_id res chain seq x y z
N MET A 1 -9.91 -44.18 -24.78
CA MET A 1 -10.51 -43.49 -23.64
C MET A 1 -11.49 -42.48 -24.19
N GLU A 2 -12.74 -42.51 -23.73
CA GLU A 2 -13.73 -41.48 -24.06
C GLU A 2 -13.28 -40.18 -23.37
N VAL A 3 -12.90 -39.16 -24.15
CA VAL A 3 -12.46 -37.86 -23.64
C VAL A 3 -13.41 -36.81 -24.19
N LEU A 4 -14.09 -36.09 -23.31
CA LEU A 4 -14.91 -34.94 -23.68
C LEU A 4 -14.01 -33.71 -23.79
N THR A 5 -13.99 -33.04 -24.94
CA THR A 5 -13.21 -31.82 -25.16
C THR A 5 -14.17 -30.64 -25.29
N LEU A 6 -13.89 -29.57 -24.55
CA LEU A 6 -14.61 -28.31 -24.59
C LEU A 6 -13.63 -27.25 -25.13
N ASP A 7 -13.90 -26.79 -26.34
CA ASP A 7 -13.19 -25.69 -26.97
C ASP A 7 -13.95 -24.37 -26.78
N ASN A 8 -13.24 -23.24 -26.88
CA ASN A 8 -13.80 -21.89 -26.75
C ASN A 8 -14.49 -21.60 -25.41
N VAL A 9 -14.08 -22.29 -24.34
CA VAL A 9 -14.48 -21.98 -22.97
C VAL A 9 -13.47 -21.04 -22.31
N TYR A 10 -13.82 -20.51 -21.14
CA TYR A 10 -13.00 -19.59 -20.39
C TYR A 10 -12.76 -20.16 -19.00
N TYR A 11 -11.54 -20.04 -18.52
CA TYR A 11 -11.18 -20.44 -17.16
C TYR A 11 -10.92 -19.18 -16.34
N SER A 12 -11.50 -19.13 -15.14
CA SER A 12 -11.32 -18.02 -14.21
C SER A 12 -9.97 -18.11 -13.52
N ARG A 13 -9.14 -17.09 -13.70
CA ARG A 13 -7.97 -16.82 -12.86
C ARG A 13 -8.24 -15.61 -11.99
N LYS A 14 -7.34 -15.35 -11.03
CA LYS A 14 -7.35 -14.13 -10.22
C LYS A 14 -7.59 -12.93 -11.14
N GLU A 15 -6.73 -12.76 -12.15
CA GLU A 15 -6.72 -11.64 -13.12
C GLU A 15 -7.98 -11.55 -14.03
N GLY A 16 -8.86 -12.55 -14.02
CA GLY A 16 -10.07 -12.59 -14.83
C GLY A 16 -10.21 -13.85 -15.69
N LEU A 17 -11.13 -13.80 -16.66
CA LEU A 17 -11.43 -14.91 -17.56
C LEU A 17 -10.39 -15.04 -18.69
N GLN A 18 -9.76 -16.21 -18.81
CA GLN A 18 -8.81 -16.52 -19.87
C GLN A 18 -9.33 -17.65 -20.76
N LYS A 19 -9.17 -17.52 -22.08
CA LYS A 19 -9.55 -18.57 -23.03
C LYS A 19 -8.82 -19.88 -22.73
N ALA A 20 -9.56 -20.97 -22.74
CA ALA A 20 -9.07 -22.28 -22.36
C ALA A 20 -9.65 -23.39 -23.25
N VAL A 21 -8.92 -24.49 -23.31
CA VAL A 21 -9.42 -25.79 -23.76
C VAL A 21 -9.50 -26.69 -22.54
N VAL A 22 -10.68 -27.26 -22.30
CA VAL A 22 -10.93 -28.16 -21.17
C VAL A 22 -11.14 -29.57 -21.71
N LYS A 23 -10.49 -30.55 -21.08
CA LYS A 23 -10.66 -31.97 -21.39
C LYS A 23 -11.09 -32.73 -20.16
N MET A 24 -12.16 -33.48 -20.26
CA MET A 24 -12.61 -34.41 -19.22
C MET A 24 -12.28 -35.83 -19.64
N ALA A 25 -11.51 -36.52 -18.82
CA ALA A 25 -11.16 -37.93 -18.97
C ALA A 25 -11.62 -38.70 -17.72
N SER A 26 -11.67 -40.03 -17.77
CA SER A 26 -12.05 -40.82 -16.59
C SER A 26 -11.13 -40.60 -15.38
N SER A 27 -9.89 -40.15 -15.60
CA SER A 27 -8.92 -39.82 -14.56
C SER A 27 -9.07 -38.41 -13.98
N GLY A 28 -9.85 -37.52 -14.61
CA GLY A 28 -10.03 -36.15 -14.14
C GLY A 28 -10.17 -35.12 -15.26
N ILE A 29 -10.12 -33.84 -14.87
CA ILE A 29 -10.30 -32.69 -15.76
C ILE A 29 -8.95 -32.00 -15.97
N GLY A 30 -8.57 -31.76 -17.22
CA GLY A 30 -7.41 -30.97 -17.60
C GLY A 30 -7.82 -29.67 -18.26
N VAL A 31 -7.23 -28.55 -17.84
CA VAL A 31 -7.46 -27.21 -18.42
C VAL A 31 -6.15 -26.69 -18.98
N LYS A 32 -6.14 -26.41 -20.28
CA LYS A 32 -5.03 -25.78 -20.97
C LYS A 32 -5.42 -24.36 -21.36
N LEU A 33 -4.74 -23.37 -20.80
CA LEU A 33 -4.98 -21.97 -21.13
C LEU A 33 -4.26 -21.60 -22.43
N HIS A 34 -4.85 -20.69 -23.18
CA HIS A 34 -4.23 -20.20 -24.41
C HIS A 34 -2.97 -19.39 -24.09
N GLY A 35 -1.82 -19.77 -24.66
CA GLY A 35 -0.55 -19.08 -24.44
C GLY A 35 0.20 -19.46 -23.14
N VAL A 36 -0.33 -20.37 -22.33
CA VAL A 36 0.34 -20.89 -21.12
C VAL A 36 0.76 -22.34 -21.35
N ALA A 37 2.01 -22.67 -21.02
CA ALA A 37 2.53 -24.03 -21.20
C ALA A 37 1.94 -25.02 -20.19
N ASP A 38 1.72 -24.57 -18.96
CA ASP A 38 1.23 -25.38 -17.86
C ASP A 38 -0.24 -25.79 -18.05
N ILE A 39 -0.52 -27.04 -17.68
CA ILE A 39 -1.87 -27.61 -17.69
C ILE A 39 -2.34 -27.72 -16.25
N ILE A 40 -3.49 -27.13 -15.95
CA ILE A 40 -4.14 -27.28 -14.65
C ILE A 40 -4.86 -28.63 -14.66
N THR A 41 -4.54 -29.51 -13.72
CA THR A 41 -5.14 -30.84 -13.63
C THR A 41 -5.91 -31.00 -12.34
N MET A 42 -7.15 -31.48 -12.46
CA MET A 42 -8.05 -31.82 -11.35
C MET A 42 -8.32 -33.33 -11.39
N PRO A 43 -7.63 -34.14 -10.57
CA PRO A 43 -7.88 -35.58 -10.48
C PRO A 43 -9.32 -35.90 -10.12
N ALA A 44 -9.91 -36.94 -10.73
CA ALA A 44 -11.32 -37.28 -10.54
C ALA A 44 -11.69 -37.60 -9.08
N ASP A 45 -10.79 -38.28 -8.38
CA ASP A 45 -10.90 -38.61 -6.95
C ASP A 45 -10.78 -37.39 -6.04
N GLY A 46 -10.15 -36.31 -6.51
CA GLY A 46 -10.05 -35.04 -5.82
C GLY A 46 -11.29 -34.14 -5.97
N ILE A 47 -12.20 -34.40 -6.92
CA ILE A 47 -13.37 -33.54 -7.14
C ILE A 47 -14.44 -33.85 -6.10
N LYS A 48 -14.79 -32.84 -5.29
CA LYS A 48 -15.83 -32.94 -4.25
C LYS A 48 -17.22 -32.68 -4.82
N GLU A 49 -17.38 -31.59 -5.57
CA GLU A 49 -18.66 -31.20 -6.17
C GLU A 49 -18.45 -30.37 -7.43
N ILE A 50 -19.47 -30.39 -8.30
CA ILE A 50 -19.53 -29.55 -9.50
C ILE A 50 -20.92 -28.89 -9.52
N ILE A 51 -20.94 -27.58 -9.49
CA ILE A 51 -22.15 -26.75 -9.46
C ILE A 51 -22.24 -25.98 -10.76
N GLU A 52 -23.44 -25.93 -11.36
CA GLU A 52 -23.69 -25.12 -12.54
C GLU A 52 -24.50 -23.87 -12.18
N HIS A 53 -24.18 -22.73 -12.77
CA HIS A 53 -24.98 -21.51 -12.73
C HIS A 53 -24.76 -20.70 -14.01
N TYR A 54 -25.57 -19.68 -14.24
CA TYR A 54 -25.28 -18.70 -15.30
C TYR A 54 -24.12 -17.79 -14.89
N GLY A 55 -23.15 -17.62 -15.78
CA GLY A 55 -21.97 -16.76 -15.59
C GLY A 55 -22.00 -15.53 -16.49
N VAL A 56 -20.81 -15.04 -16.82
CA VAL A 56 -20.62 -13.82 -17.63
C VAL A 56 -20.93 -14.09 -19.10
N ILE A 57 -20.54 -15.27 -19.60
CA ILE A 57 -20.65 -15.61 -21.02
C ILE A 57 -21.81 -16.57 -21.26
N SER A 58 -21.89 -17.66 -20.51
CA SER A 58 -22.96 -18.66 -20.65
C SER A 58 -23.09 -19.49 -19.37
N HIS A 59 -23.37 -20.79 -19.47
CA HIS A 59 -23.30 -21.67 -18.30
C HIS A 59 -21.86 -21.72 -17.77
N THR A 60 -21.75 -21.70 -16.46
CA THR A 60 -20.51 -21.76 -15.70
C THR A 60 -20.53 -22.97 -14.80
N LEU A 61 -19.41 -23.70 -14.76
CA LEU A 61 -19.17 -24.76 -13.81
C LEU A 61 -18.20 -24.29 -12.73
N LYS A 62 -18.67 -24.30 -11.48
CA LYS A 62 -17.85 -24.16 -10.27
C LYS A 62 -17.50 -25.56 -9.77
N ILE A 63 -16.23 -25.93 -9.88
CA ILE A 63 -15.68 -27.23 -9.48
C ILE A 63 -14.94 -27.03 -8.16
N VAL A 64 -15.38 -27.73 -7.11
CA VAL A 64 -14.77 -27.69 -5.79
C VAL A 64 -13.99 -28.97 -5.55
N ILE A 65 -12.72 -28.83 -5.19
CA ILE A 65 -11.81 -29.94 -4.87
C ILE A 65 -11.89 -30.23 -3.37
N GLN A 66 -11.59 -31.47 -2.96
CA GLN A 66 -11.63 -31.90 -1.56
C GLN A 66 -10.76 -31.07 -0.62
N ASN A 67 -9.65 -30.52 -1.12
CA ASN A 67 -8.78 -29.61 -0.38
C ASN A 67 -9.33 -28.17 -0.29
N GLY A 68 -10.51 -27.91 -0.82
CA GLY A 68 -11.16 -26.61 -0.84
C GLY A 68 -10.84 -25.74 -2.06
N ALA A 69 -9.89 -26.12 -2.92
CA ALA A 69 -9.60 -25.32 -4.12
C ALA A 69 -10.83 -25.24 -5.03
N VAL A 70 -11.07 -24.06 -5.62
CA VAL A 70 -12.19 -23.79 -6.51
C VAL A 70 -11.68 -23.47 -7.91
N HIS A 71 -12.24 -24.15 -8.90
CA HIS A 71 -11.97 -23.92 -10.32
C HIS A 71 -13.27 -23.52 -11.02
N ILE A 72 -13.23 -22.42 -11.78
CA ILE A 72 -14.42 -21.89 -12.46
C ILE A 72 -14.18 -21.92 -13.98
N ILE A 73 -15.11 -22.54 -14.71
CA ILE A 73 -15.10 -22.63 -16.17
C ILE A 73 -16.39 -22.01 -16.70
N ASP A 74 -16.31 -20.92 -17.46
CA ASP A 74 -17.42 -20.20 -18.07
C ASP A 74 -17.45 -20.42 -19.60
N GLY A 75 -18.55 -20.04 -20.25
CA GLY A 75 -18.74 -20.14 -21.70
C GLY A 75 -19.24 -21.51 -22.17
N ILE A 76 -19.83 -22.32 -21.28
CA ILE A 76 -20.31 -23.65 -21.62
C ILE A 76 -21.69 -23.53 -22.28
N THR A 77 -21.81 -24.08 -23.49
CA THR A 77 -23.08 -24.11 -24.22
C THR A 77 -24.05 -25.11 -23.57
N ALA A 78 -25.36 -24.92 -23.77
CA ALA A 78 -26.36 -25.85 -23.25
C ALA A 78 -26.15 -27.31 -23.75
N GLU A 79 -25.71 -27.49 -25.00
CA GLU A 79 -25.36 -28.80 -25.55
C GLU A 79 -24.17 -29.43 -24.82
N HIS A 80 -23.09 -28.67 -24.63
CA HIS A 80 -21.94 -29.14 -23.87
C HIS A 80 -22.31 -29.44 -22.42
N LEU A 81 -23.16 -28.64 -21.78
CA LEU A 81 -23.58 -28.87 -20.41
C LEU A 81 -24.26 -30.23 -20.22
N GLU A 82 -25.14 -30.62 -21.13
CA GLU A 82 -25.81 -31.92 -21.06
C GLU A 82 -24.81 -33.09 -21.20
N ASN A 83 -23.87 -32.96 -22.14
CA ASN A 83 -22.78 -33.93 -22.31
C ASN A 83 -21.90 -34.02 -21.04
N ILE A 84 -21.58 -32.88 -20.42
CA ILE A 84 -20.81 -32.82 -19.18
C ILE A 84 -21.56 -33.47 -18.02
N LYS A 85 -22.87 -33.23 -17.88
CA LYS A 85 -23.73 -33.86 -16.86
C LYS A 85 -23.70 -35.39 -16.96
N GLN A 86 -23.86 -35.91 -18.19
CA GLN A 86 -23.82 -37.36 -18.43
C GLN A 86 -22.43 -37.93 -18.15
N TYR A 87 -21.37 -37.23 -18.58
CA TYR A 87 -19.99 -37.65 -18.36
C TYR A 87 -19.61 -37.68 -16.88
N ALA A 88 -19.90 -36.61 -16.13
CA ALA A 88 -19.63 -36.51 -14.70
C ALA A 88 -20.37 -37.59 -13.91
N LYS A 89 -21.63 -37.87 -14.24
CA LYS A 89 -22.41 -38.95 -13.62
C LYS A 89 -21.81 -40.33 -13.89
N LYS A 90 -21.39 -40.58 -15.13
CA LYS A 90 -20.82 -41.87 -15.56
C LYS A 90 -19.45 -42.12 -14.93
N HIS A 91 -18.54 -41.15 -15.01
CA HIS A 91 -17.12 -41.31 -14.69
C HIS A 91 -16.72 -40.82 -13.31
N TYR A 92 -17.29 -39.73 -12.82
CA TYR A 92 -16.95 -39.14 -11.51
C TYR A 92 -17.98 -39.48 -10.43
N LYS A 93 -19.12 -40.07 -10.80
CA LYS A 93 -20.25 -40.37 -9.90
C LYS A 93 -20.83 -39.11 -9.24
N LEU A 94 -20.72 -37.97 -9.91
CA LEU A 94 -21.23 -36.68 -9.46
C LEU A 94 -22.45 -36.25 -10.29
N ASN A 95 -23.46 -35.70 -9.63
CA ASN A 95 -24.57 -35.02 -10.30
C ASN A 95 -24.29 -33.51 -10.29
N ILE A 96 -24.43 -32.87 -11.44
CA ILE A 96 -24.30 -31.41 -11.57
C ILE A 96 -25.69 -30.81 -11.50
N TYR A 97 -25.91 -29.93 -10.53
CA TYR A 97 -27.19 -29.23 -10.34
C TYR A 97 -27.06 -27.75 -10.68
N HIS A 98 -28.17 -27.17 -11.15
CA HIS A 98 -28.29 -25.75 -11.40
C HIS A 98 -28.49 -25.01 -10.07
N LYS A 99 -27.67 -23.99 -9.81
CA LYS A 99 -27.80 -23.07 -8.69
C LYS A 99 -28.31 -21.73 -9.22
N SER A 100 -29.51 -21.37 -8.79
CA SER A 100 -30.09 -20.07 -9.08
C SER A 100 -29.30 -18.95 -8.40
N LEU A 101 -29.00 -17.89 -9.14
CA LEU A 101 -28.37 -16.67 -8.63
C LEU A 101 -29.42 -15.58 -8.43
N CYS A 102 -29.14 -14.65 -7.52
CA CYS A 102 -29.94 -13.45 -7.34
C CYS A 102 -29.54 -12.43 -8.40
N VAL A 103 -30.40 -12.24 -9.39
CA VAL A 103 -30.23 -11.24 -10.47
C VAL A 103 -31.01 -9.96 -10.21
N GLU A 104 -31.78 -9.94 -9.12
CA GLU A 104 -32.39 -8.72 -8.61
C GLU A 104 -31.27 -7.90 -7.98
N GLY A 105 -31.16 -6.61 -8.34
CA GLY A 105 -30.12 -5.69 -7.85
C GLY A 105 -30.25 -5.33 -6.37
N ASN A 106 -30.45 -6.32 -5.51
CA ASN A 106 -30.67 -6.18 -4.09
C ASN A 106 -29.32 -5.98 -3.37
N VAL A 107 -29.24 -4.89 -2.61
CA VAL A 107 -28.08 -4.55 -1.78
C VAL A 107 -28.25 -5.01 -0.32
N HIS A 108 -29.36 -5.68 -0.01
CA HIS A 108 -29.68 -6.22 1.30
C HIS A 108 -29.65 -7.75 1.27
N GLY A 109 -29.00 -8.33 2.27
CA GLY A 109 -28.76 -9.77 2.30
C GLY A 109 -28.04 -10.23 3.56
N THR A 110 -27.69 -11.51 3.57
CA THR A 110 -26.88 -12.15 4.60
C THR A 110 -25.50 -12.49 4.05
N ILE A 111 -24.48 -12.26 4.88
CA ILE A 111 -23.13 -12.73 4.60
C ILE A 111 -22.95 -14.04 5.36
N GLU A 112 -22.54 -15.09 4.65
CA GLU A 112 -22.28 -16.41 5.20
C GLU A 112 -20.88 -16.89 4.81
N LEU A 113 -20.15 -17.42 5.78
CA LEU A 113 -18.86 -18.04 5.52
C LEU A 113 -19.10 -19.50 5.09
N GLN A 114 -18.75 -19.80 3.85
CA GLN A 114 -18.68 -21.18 3.33
C GLN A 114 -17.25 -21.72 3.53
N ASN A 115 -17.04 -23.02 3.29
CA ASN A 115 -15.75 -23.68 3.52
C ASN A 115 -14.53 -22.92 2.94
N VAL A 116 -14.68 -22.29 1.77
CA VAL A 116 -13.57 -21.66 1.04
C VAL A 116 -13.92 -20.30 0.44
N SER A 117 -15.11 -19.78 0.73
CA SER A 117 -15.56 -18.49 0.18
C SER A 117 -16.50 -17.79 1.16
N LEU A 118 -16.44 -16.47 1.19
CA LEU A 118 -17.47 -15.63 1.77
C LEU A 118 -18.58 -15.43 0.75
N GLU A 119 -19.82 -15.75 1.11
CA GLU A 119 -20.97 -15.67 0.20
C GLU A 119 -21.98 -14.62 0.69
N PHE A 120 -22.39 -13.72 -0.20
CA PHE A 120 -23.48 -12.77 0.06
C PHE A 120 -24.75 -13.23 -0.65
N LYS A 121 -25.83 -13.40 0.11
CA LYS A 121 -27.10 -13.95 -0.39
C LYS A 121 -28.26 -13.01 -0.12
N SER A 122 -29.23 -13.03 -1.03
CA SER A 122 -30.57 -12.53 -0.74
C SER A 122 -31.54 -13.70 -0.71
N GLN A 123 -32.25 -13.86 0.41
CA GLN A 123 -33.06 -15.05 0.67
C GLN A 123 -32.21 -16.33 0.56
N ASN A 124 -32.49 -17.19 -0.43
CA ASN A 124 -31.73 -18.42 -0.67
C ASN A 124 -30.78 -18.33 -1.88
N ASN A 125 -30.77 -17.21 -2.61
CA ASN A 125 -30.02 -17.07 -3.84
C ASN A 125 -28.74 -16.24 -3.61
N ALA A 126 -27.62 -16.75 -4.10
CA ALA A 126 -26.33 -16.06 -4.01
C ALA A 126 -26.30 -14.85 -4.95
N ILE A 127 -25.84 -13.70 -4.45
CA ILE A 127 -25.56 -12.51 -5.25
C ILE A 127 -24.10 -12.57 -5.73
N PHE A 128 -23.15 -12.74 -4.80
CA PHE A 128 -21.74 -12.92 -5.11
C PHE A 128 -21.04 -13.77 -4.05
N ASP A 129 -19.89 -14.34 -4.41
CA ASP A 129 -18.97 -14.96 -3.46
C ASP A 129 -17.53 -14.50 -3.70
N VAL A 130 -16.77 -14.39 -2.61
CA VAL A 130 -15.35 -14.02 -2.61
C VAL A 130 -14.56 -15.18 -2.00
N PRO A 131 -13.63 -15.80 -2.73
CA PRO A 131 -12.75 -16.82 -2.18
C PRO A 131 -11.99 -16.30 -0.97
N LEU A 132 -11.89 -17.08 0.11
CA LEU A 132 -11.18 -16.67 1.32
C LEU A 132 -9.69 -16.39 1.05
N GLU A 133 -9.10 -17.07 0.06
CA GLU A 133 -7.73 -16.82 -0.40
C GLU A 133 -7.53 -15.49 -1.16
N ALA A 134 -8.61 -14.86 -1.61
CA ALA A 134 -8.57 -13.56 -2.28
C ALA A 134 -8.64 -12.40 -1.28
N ILE A 135 -9.13 -12.66 -0.06
CA ILE A 135 -9.21 -11.68 1.02
C ILE A 135 -7.82 -11.49 1.61
N SER A 136 -7.27 -10.29 1.49
CA SER A 136 -5.97 -9.96 2.09
C SER A 136 -6.11 -9.54 3.55
N ASN A 137 -7.20 -8.87 3.91
CA ASN A 137 -7.43 -8.34 5.24
C ASN A 137 -8.93 -8.11 5.47
N ALA A 138 -9.37 -8.11 6.72
CA ALA A 138 -10.72 -7.71 7.09
C ALA A 138 -10.66 -6.92 8.40
N TYR A 139 -11.44 -5.85 8.54
CA TYR A 139 -11.48 -5.04 9.75
C TYR A 139 -12.82 -4.30 9.89
N GLU A 140 -13.17 -3.89 11.10
CA GLU A 140 -14.34 -3.09 11.38
C GLU A 140 -13.93 -1.62 11.55
N ARG A 141 -14.78 -0.72 11.09
CA ARG A 141 -14.62 0.72 11.24
C ARG A 141 -15.96 1.44 11.32
N LYS A 142 -16.25 2.04 12.48
CA LYS A 142 -17.43 2.91 12.70
C LYS A 142 -18.77 2.22 12.37
N GLY A 143 -18.89 0.94 12.67
CA GLY A 143 -20.06 0.11 12.37
C GLY A 143 -20.04 -0.53 10.98
N GLU A 144 -19.04 -0.25 10.14
CA GLU A 144 -18.86 -0.86 8.82
C GLU A 144 -17.81 -1.98 8.87
N GLY A 145 -18.13 -3.14 8.33
CA GLY A 145 -17.18 -4.20 8.06
C GLY A 145 -16.53 -3.96 6.70
N ILE A 146 -15.20 -4.06 6.66
CA ILE A 146 -14.39 -3.79 5.48
C ILE A 146 -13.56 -5.04 5.19
N ILE A 147 -13.56 -5.46 3.93
CA ILE A 147 -12.78 -6.60 3.41
C ILE A 147 -11.89 -6.06 2.30
N ASP A 148 -10.57 -6.09 2.53
CA ASP A 148 -9.59 -5.80 1.50
C ASP A 148 -9.39 -7.06 0.66
N ILE A 149 -9.47 -6.90 -0.66
CA ILE A 149 -9.32 -7.99 -1.63
C ILE A 149 -8.06 -7.71 -2.45
N ASN A 150 -7.29 -8.76 -2.71
CA ASN A 150 -6.12 -8.67 -3.58
C ASN A 150 -6.57 -8.23 -4.99
N GLU A 151 -6.06 -7.09 -5.49
CA GLU A 151 -6.45 -6.47 -6.77
C GLU A 151 -6.41 -7.42 -7.96
N THR A 152 -5.54 -8.43 -7.88
CA THR A 152 -5.47 -9.46 -8.91
C THR A 152 -6.85 -10.06 -9.14
N TYR A 153 -7.72 -10.17 -8.13
CA TYR A 153 -9.08 -10.71 -8.21
C TYR A 153 -10.08 -9.74 -8.87
N PHE A 154 -10.22 -9.82 -10.20
CA PHE A 154 -11.20 -9.05 -10.99
C PHE A 154 -11.14 -7.51 -10.79
N GLY A 155 -10.02 -6.97 -10.29
CA GLY A 155 -9.88 -5.54 -10.02
C GLY A 155 -10.67 -5.03 -8.81
N VAL A 156 -11.34 -5.91 -8.06
CA VAL A 156 -12.02 -5.55 -6.81
C VAL A 156 -10.96 -5.40 -5.71
N SER A 157 -10.89 -4.21 -5.11
CA SER A 157 -9.91 -3.93 -4.05
C SER A 157 -10.51 -3.95 -2.64
N GLU A 158 -11.80 -3.66 -2.51
CA GLU A 158 -12.44 -3.48 -1.20
C GLU A 158 -13.95 -3.77 -1.30
N ILE A 159 -14.49 -4.44 -0.30
CA ILE A 159 -15.94 -4.58 -0.07
C ILE A 159 -16.26 -4.01 1.30
N ARG A 160 -17.31 -3.19 1.38
CA ARG A 160 -17.84 -2.67 2.65
C ARG A 160 -19.26 -3.12 2.88
N PHE A 161 -19.59 -3.45 4.11
CA PHE A 161 -20.93 -3.85 4.52
C PHE A 161 -21.28 -3.29 5.90
N GLY A 162 -22.56 -3.07 6.15
CA GLY A 162 -23.08 -2.61 7.44
C GLY A 162 -24.24 -3.49 7.91
N SER A 163 -24.61 -3.35 9.17
CA SER A 163 -25.83 -3.97 9.71
C SER A 163 -27.01 -2.99 9.59
N LEU A 164 -28.17 -3.50 9.19
CA LEU A 164 -29.45 -2.78 9.27
C LEU A 164 -30.16 -2.99 10.62
N LYS A 165 -29.69 -3.93 11.42
CA LYS A 165 -30.26 -4.24 12.74
C LYS A 165 -29.72 -3.27 13.78
N GLU A 166 -30.56 -2.91 14.76
CA GLU A 166 -30.14 -2.11 15.93
C GLU A 166 -28.95 -2.75 16.66
N GLU A 167 -28.99 -4.09 16.82
CA GLU A 167 -27.84 -4.85 17.28
C GLU A 167 -26.95 -5.26 16.10
N SER A 168 -25.81 -4.58 15.95
CA SER A 168 -24.85 -4.87 14.89
C SER A 168 -24.03 -6.13 15.20
N ASN A 169 -24.01 -7.08 14.27
CA ASN A 169 -23.14 -8.26 14.30
C ASN A 169 -21.86 -8.09 13.44
N VAL A 170 -21.58 -6.86 12.97
CA VAL A 170 -20.48 -6.59 12.03
C VAL A 170 -19.12 -7.00 12.60
N VAL A 171 -18.85 -6.65 13.87
CA VAL A 171 -17.59 -6.99 14.55
C VAL A 171 -17.38 -8.51 14.57
N GLN A 172 -18.42 -9.24 14.99
CA GLN A 172 -18.39 -10.70 15.09
C GLN A 172 -18.15 -11.36 13.73
N LEU A 173 -18.76 -10.82 12.67
CA LEU A 173 -18.59 -11.31 11.31
C LEU A 173 -17.19 -11.02 10.77
N VAL A 174 -16.65 -9.83 11.03
CA VAL A 174 -15.27 -9.47 10.68
C VAL A 174 -14.28 -10.40 11.36
N ASP A 175 -14.46 -10.70 12.65
CA ASP A 175 -13.56 -11.61 13.37
C ASP A 175 -13.67 -13.07 12.88
N LEU A 176 -14.88 -13.50 12.49
CA LEU A 176 -15.08 -14.78 11.82
C LEU A 176 -14.37 -14.84 10.45
N ILE A 177 -14.45 -13.78 9.66
CA ILE A 177 -13.75 -13.68 8.37
C ILE A 177 -12.24 -13.75 8.60
N LYS A 178 -11.70 -12.90 9.50
CA LYS A 178 -10.27 -12.89 9.83
C LYS A 178 -9.78 -14.29 10.19
N SER A 179 -10.44 -14.96 11.15
CA SER A 179 -10.03 -16.30 11.61
C SER A 179 -10.08 -17.37 10.52
N SER A 180 -10.93 -17.18 9.50
CA SER A 180 -11.11 -18.15 8.40
C SER A 180 -10.23 -17.88 7.18
N THR A 181 -9.55 -16.74 7.10
CA THR A 181 -8.64 -16.41 5.99
C THR A 181 -7.26 -17.05 6.16
N VAL A 182 -6.63 -17.40 5.03
CA VAL A 182 -5.28 -18.00 5.00
C VAL A 182 -4.27 -16.93 5.45
N GLY A 183 -3.89 -16.98 6.73
CA GLY A 183 -3.08 -15.92 7.36
C GLY A 183 -3.53 -15.53 8.77
N SER A 184 -4.56 -16.16 9.33
CA SER A 184 -5.00 -15.93 10.71
C SER A 184 -4.07 -16.50 11.78
N ASP A 185 -3.24 -17.48 11.44
CA ASP A 185 -2.31 -18.16 12.35
C ASP A 185 -0.91 -17.48 12.37
N GLN A 186 -0.88 -16.18 12.11
CA GLN A 186 0.37 -15.40 12.06
C GLN A 186 0.76 -14.99 13.47
N LEU A 187 2.00 -15.31 13.85
CA LEU A 187 2.57 -14.92 15.13
C LEU A 187 2.77 -13.41 15.16
N GLU A 188 2.14 -12.72 16.10
CA GLU A 188 2.43 -11.33 16.41
C GLU A 188 3.74 -11.26 17.20
N ILE A 189 4.72 -10.54 16.65
CA ILE A 189 6.08 -10.46 17.18
C ILE A 189 6.26 -9.20 18.01
N PHE A 190 5.72 -8.09 17.56
CA PHE A 190 5.89 -6.81 18.24
C PHE A 190 4.81 -5.83 17.81
N SER A 191 4.33 -5.03 18.76
CA SER A 191 3.40 -3.93 18.51
C SER A 191 3.88 -2.65 19.19
N ILE A 192 3.80 -1.54 18.46
CA ILE A 192 4.04 -0.18 18.98
C ILE A 192 2.91 0.74 18.57
N ASP A 193 2.40 1.50 19.54
CA ASP A 193 1.33 2.47 19.32
C ASP A 193 1.84 3.86 18.93
N GLU A 194 0.96 4.66 18.35
CA GLU A 194 1.16 6.09 18.07
C GLU A 194 2.39 6.48 17.23
N VAL A 195 2.91 5.57 16.39
CA VAL A 195 4.02 5.88 15.48
C VAL A 195 3.58 6.89 14.41
N THR A 196 4.38 7.94 14.23
CA THR A 196 4.13 8.95 13.21
C THR A 196 4.54 8.41 11.85
N SER A 197 3.61 8.35 10.91
CA SER A 197 3.90 8.11 9.50
C SER A 197 3.81 9.40 8.71
N ILE A 198 4.88 9.73 7.99
CA ILE A 198 4.94 10.85 7.05
C ILE A 198 4.23 10.47 5.76
N LEU A 199 4.39 9.22 5.33
CA LEU A 199 3.82 8.70 4.09
C LEU A 199 3.39 7.24 4.29
N PRO A 200 2.12 6.87 4.13
CA PRO A 200 0.95 7.75 4.11
C PRO A 200 0.86 8.58 5.39
N ARG A 201 0.43 9.84 5.30
CA ARG A 201 0.42 10.76 6.47
C ARG A 201 -0.60 10.31 7.51
N GLY A 202 -0.14 10.06 8.74
CA GLY A 202 -1.02 9.71 9.86
C GLY A 202 -0.28 9.21 11.09
N LYS A 203 -1.06 8.84 12.12
CA LYS A 203 -0.59 8.12 13.31
C LYS A 203 -1.12 6.70 13.24
N TYR A 204 -0.23 5.73 13.41
CA TYR A 204 -0.52 4.31 13.23
C TYR A 204 0.01 3.51 14.42
N LYS A 205 -0.77 2.54 14.87
CA LYS A 205 -0.21 1.37 15.56
C LYS A 205 0.49 0.51 14.53
N ILE A 206 1.70 0.09 14.83
CA ILE A 206 2.50 -0.77 13.97
C ILE A 206 2.59 -2.13 14.63
N THR A 207 2.17 -3.17 13.91
CA THR A 207 2.26 -4.55 14.37
C THR A 207 3.11 -5.36 13.40
N LEU A 208 4.24 -5.86 13.89
CA LEU A 208 5.10 -6.81 13.18
C LEU A 208 4.57 -8.21 13.43
N THR A 209 4.23 -8.92 12.35
CA THR A 209 3.86 -10.35 12.41
C THR A 209 4.97 -11.20 11.80
N SER A 210 4.79 -12.52 11.77
CA SER A 210 5.72 -13.43 11.08
C SER A 210 5.79 -13.26 9.55
N SER A 211 4.82 -12.61 8.89
CA SER A 211 4.81 -12.48 7.42
C SER A 211 4.63 -11.07 6.88
N TYR A 212 4.16 -10.13 7.70
CA TYR A 212 3.87 -8.76 7.27
C TYR A 212 3.94 -7.75 8.41
N ILE A 213 4.02 -6.48 8.02
CA ILE A 213 3.85 -5.31 8.88
C ILE A 213 2.42 -4.78 8.71
N HIS A 214 1.72 -4.56 9.82
CA HIS A 214 0.37 -3.98 9.83
C HIS A 214 0.45 -2.54 10.36
N LEU A 215 0.01 -1.58 9.55
CA LEU A 215 -0.15 -0.18 9.92
C LEU A 215 -1.62 0.07 10.21
N ILE A 216 -2.00 0.15 11.47
CA ILE A 216 -3.38 0.31 11.92
C ILE A 216 -3.59 1.77 12.36
N GLY A 217 -4.21 2.56 11.50
CA GLY A 217 -4.57 3.94 11.77
C GLY A 217 -6.05 4.11 12.07
N LYS A 218 -6.44 5.26 12.62
CA LYS A 218 -7.86 5.58 12.93
C LYS A 218 -8.78 5.54 11.70
N ARG A 219 -8.23 5.86 10.52
CA ARG A 219 -9.00 5.94 9.26
C ARG A 219 -8.63 4.87 8.25
N TYR A 220 -7.40 4.38 8.27
CA TYR A 220 -6.91 3.46 7.26
C TYR A 220 -6.07 2.40 7.94
N SER A 221 -6.22 1.17 7.45
CA SER A 221 -5.41 0.04 7.84
C SER A 221 -4.65 -0.41 6.60
N HIS A 222 -3.34 -0.61 6.71
CA HIS A 222 -2.51 -1.05 5.60
C HIS A 222 -1.69 -2.27 6.02
N GLN A 223 -1.78 -3.33 5.22
CA GLN A 223 -0.94 -4.51 5.39
C GLN A 223 0.18 -4.49 4.36
N MET A 224 1.40 -4.66 4.82
CA MET A 224 2.62 -4.63 4.02
C MET A 224 3.37 -5.95 4.20
N LEU A 225 3.28 -6.84 3.21
CA LEU A 225 3.99 -8.12 3.22
C LEU A 225 5.51 -7.87 3.23
N TYR A 226 6.28 -8.65 3.99
CA TYR A 226 7.73 -8.50 3.96
C TYR A 226 8.32 -8.76 2.56
N SER A 227 7.73 -9.70 1.82
CA SER A 227 8.10 -10.01 0.43
C SER A 227 7.83 -8.87 -0.57
N SER A 228 7.02 -7.88 -0.19
CA SER A 228 6.75 -6.70 -1.03
C SER A 228 7.77 -5.57 -0.83
N ILE A 229 8.55 -5.61 0.25
CA ILE A 229 9.60 -4.64 0.52
C ILE A 229 10.73 -4.92 -0.48
N SER A 230 11.22 -3.85 -1.12
CA SER A 230 12.31 -3.90 -2.10
C SER A 230 13.58 -3.28 -1.53
N ARG A 231 13.45 -2.19 -0.78
CA ARG A 231 14.53 -1.50 -0.06
C ARG A 231 14.02 -0.99 1.28
N LEU A 232 14.92 -0.99 2.25
CA LEU A 232 14.72 -0.43 3.58
C LEU A 232 15.79 0.64 3.80
N PHE A 233 15.39 1.83 4.25
CA PHE A 233 16.30 2.89 4.67
C PHE A 233 16.07 3.20 6.14
N TYR A 234 17.15 3.36 6.88
CA TYR A 234 17.15 3.73 8.29
C TYR A 234 18.02 4.98 8.45
N LEU A 235 17.40 6.14 8.65
CA LEU A 235 18.08 7.42 8.60
C LEU A 235 17.91 8.22 9.89
N GLU A 236 19.02 8.52 10.56
CA GLU A 236 19.02 9.50 11.65
C GLU A 236 18.55 10.87 11.13
N ARG A 237 17.56 11.46 11.79
CA ARG A 237 17.21 12.86 11.56
C ARG A 237 18.33 13.73 12.11
N ASN A 238 18.64 14.84 11.43
CA ASN A 238 19.59 15.81 11.97
C ASN A 238 19.10 16.30 13.34
N ALA A 239 20.02 16.32 14.31
CA ALA A 239 19.74 16.82 15.64
C ALA A 239 19.34 18.30 15.58
N GLU A 240 18.23 18.65 16.21
CA GLU A 240 17.73 20.01 16.37
C GLU A 240 17.58 20.26 17.87
N GLU A 241 18.11 21.39 18.37
CA GLU A 241 18.08 21.70 19.80
C GLU A 241 16.63 21.76 20.32
N GLY A 242 16.35 21.02 21.40
CA GLY A 242 15.01 20.93 21.99
C GLY A 242 14.03 20.02 21.25
N VAL A 243 14.49 19.24 20.28
CA VAL A 243 13.67 18.25 19.55
C VAL A 243 14.15 16.84 19.88
N GLU A 244 13.21 15.93 20.12
CA GLU A 244 13.50 14.52 20.33
C GLU A 244 14.25 13.90 19.14
N GLU A 245 15.26 13.09 19.44
CA GLU A 245 16.02 12.33 18.45
C GLU A 245 15.12 11.27 17.81
N MET A 246 14.98 11.36 16.50
CA MET A 246 14.06 10.54 15.72
C MET A 246 14.80 10.02 14.49
N SER A 247 14.35 8.87 13.99
CA SER A 247 14.84 8.30 12.75
C SER A 247 13.73 8.03 11.76
N TYR A 248 14.05 8.21 10.48
CA TYR A 248 13.22 7.80 9.37
C TYR A 248 13.43 6.30 9.10
N LEU A 249 12.35 5.54 9.14
CA LEU A 249 12.29 4.17 8.64
C LEU A 249 11.46 4.18 7.36
N ILE A 250 12.14 4.03 6.22
CA ILE A 250 11.53 4.15 4.90
C ILE A 250 11.53 2.80 4.20
N PHE A 251 10.35 2.32 3.84
CA PHE A 251 10.13 1.08 3.10
C PHE A 251 9.76 1.42 1.67
N GLU A 252 10.53 0.95 0.71
CA GLU A 252 10.15 0.98 -0.71
C GLU A 252 9.46 -0.32 -1.09
N LEU A 253 8.30 -0.22 -1.73
CA LEU A 253 7.40 -1.34 -1.98
C LEU A 253 7.23 -1.60 -3.47
N ASN A 254 7.46 -2.85 -3.87
CA ASN A 254 7.11 -3.33 -5.21
C ASN A 254 5.58 -3.40 -5.38
N THR A 255 4.87 -3.76 -4.31
CA THR A 255 3.41 -3.70 -4.25
C THR A 255 3.00 -2.55 -3.34
N PRO A 256 2.51 -1.41 -3.90
CA PRO A 256 2.23 -0.23 -3.11
C PRO A 256 1.06 -0.44 -2.14
N VAL A 257 1.10 0.21 -0.97
CA VAL A 257 -0.08 0.30 -0.10
C VAL A 257 -1.09 1.28 -0.68
N ARG A 258 -2.38 0.98 -0.54
CA ARG A 258 -3.45 1.83 -1.09
C ARG A 258 -4.18 2.62 -0.02
N GLN A 259 -4.57 3.82 -0.39
CA GLN A 259 -5.51 4.64 0.37
C GLN A 259 -6.52 5.25 -0.59
N GLY A 260 -7.65 4.56 -0.78
CA GLY A 260 -8.59 4.89 -1.85
C GLY A 260 -7.93 4.73 -3.22
N GLN A 261 -7.94 5.79 -4.04
CA GLN A 261 -7.31 5.77 -5.36
C GLN A 261 -5.78 5.93 -5.31
N THR A 262 -5.24 6.51 -4.23
CA THR A 262 -3.80 6.78 -4.10
C THR A 262 -3.03 5.50 -3.80
N ARG A 263 -1.92 5.31 -4.51
CA ARG A 263 -0.95 4.22 -4.30
C ARG A 263 0.35 4.78 -3.73
N TYR A 264 0.78 4.26 -2.59
CA TYR A 264 2.05 4.64 -1.97
C TYR A 264 3.08 3.53 -2.17
N HIS A 265 4.04 3.79 -3.06
CA HIS A 265 5.21 2.93 -3.25
C HIS A 265 6.23 3.07 -2.13
N PHE A 266 6.02 4.02 -1.23
CA PHE A 266 6.87 4.23 -0.08
C PHE A 266 6.03 4.37 1.19
N VAL A 267 6.49 3.73 2.26
CA VAL A 267 6.06 4.01 3.62
C VAL A 267 7.20 4.69 4.36
N ASN A 268 6.96 5.81 5.02
CA ASN A 268 7.96 6.58 5.76
C ASN A 268 7.48 6.82 7.18
N LEU A 269 8.13 6.15 8.14
CA LEU A 269 7.83 6.24 9.55
C LEU A 269 8.89 7.07 10.27
N LEU A 270 8.46 7.81 11.29
CA LEU A 270 9.32 8.45 12.27
C LEU A 270 9.23 7.65 13.58
N VAL A 271 10.37 7.11 14.00
CA VAL A 271 10.49 6.32 15.23
C VAL A 271 11.52 6.98 16.15
N PRO A 272 11.24 7.11 17.46
CA PRO A 272 12.20 7.64 18.43
C PRO A 272 13.49 6.81 18.51
N GLU A 273 14.61 7.48 18.79
CA GLU A 273 15.93 6.86 19.06
C GLU A 273 16.16 6.60 20.56
N GLU A 274 15.10 6.61 21.36
CA GLU A 274 15.19 6.37 22.80
C GLU A 274 15.70 4.95 23.08
N LYS A 275 16.58 4.82 24.08
CA LYS A 275 17.05 3.51 24.53
C LYS A 275 15.92 2.80 25.25
N VAL A 276 15.63 1.58 24.85
CA VAL A 276 14.55 0.77 25.40
C VAL A 276 14.99 -0.66 25.60
N LYS A 277 14.28 -1.35 26.50
CA LYS A 277 14.25 -2.80 26.59
C LYS A 277 12.88 -3.27 26.15
N MET A 278 12.83 -4.16 25.17
CA MET A 278 11.60 -4.60 24.54
C MET A 278 11.40 -6.08 24.78
N ILE A 279 10.16 -6.45 25.08
CA ILE A 279 9.74 -7.83 25.23
C ILE A 279 8.77 -8.12 24.12
N LEU A 280 9.11 -9.14 23.35
CA LEU A 280 8.42 -9.47 22.13
C LEU A 280 7.28 -10.47 22.38
N GLY A 281 6.37 -10.59 21.43
CA GLY A 281 5.17 -11.42 21.49
C GLY A 281 3.89 -10.59 21.39
N LYS A 282 2.75 -11.27 21.55
CA LYS A 282 1.41 -10.64 21.39
C LYS A 282 1.13 -9.49 22.36
N ASN A 283 1.71 -9.54 23.56
CA ASN A 283 1.61 -8.50 24.57
C ASN A 283 2.95 -7.78 24.73
N SER A 284 3.53 -7.34 23.61
CA SER A 284 4.84 -6.74 23.63
C SER A 284 4.88 -5.52 24.56
N THR A 285 5.94 -5.43 25.37
CA THR A 285 6.12 -4.35 26.34
C THR A 285 7.40 -3.59 26.00
N ILE A 286 7.32 -2.27 25.99
CA ILE A 286 8.46 -1.37 25.84
C ILE A 286 8.75 -0.80 27.22
N ILE A 287 9.97 -1.00 27.70
CA ILE A 287 10.43 -0.57 29.02
C ILE A 287 11.52 0.47 28.79
N TYR A 288 11.33 1.64 29.38
CA TYR A 288 12.29 2.73 29.32
C TYR A 288 13.29 2.59 30.49
N PRO A 289 14.50 3.18 30.38
CA PRO A 289 15.54 3.04 31.41
C PRO A 289 15.15 3.61 32.78
N GLU A 290 14.09 4.43 32.81
CA GLU A 290 13.50 5.04 34.00
C GLU A 290 12.46 4.16 34.70
N ASP A 291 12.04 3.06 34.07
CA ASP A 291 11.08 2.12 34.65
C ASP A 291 11.79 1.13 35.59
N GLU A 292 11.27 0.96 36.82
CA GLU A 292 11.84 0.05 37.84
C GLU A 292 11.29 -1.39 37.76
N GLU A 293 10.39 -1.69 36.82
CA GLU A 293 9.68 -2.96 36.76
C GLU A 293 10.49 -4.07 36.07
N GLU A 294 10.71 -5.18 36.77
CA GLU A 294 11.18 -6.41 36.13
C GLU A 294 10.03 -7.08 35.37
N PRO A 295 10.26 -7.48 34.12
CA PRO A 295 9.14 -7.86 33.29
C PRO A 295 8.66 -9.31 33.47
N PRO A 296 7.35 -9.54 33.27
CA PRO A 296 6.82 -10.90 33.16
C PRO A 296 7.33 -11.55 31.86
N VAL A 297 8.03 -12.67 32.00
CA VAL A 297 8.44 -13.52 30.88
C VAL A 297 7.41 -14.62 30.68
N ASP A 298 6.79 -14.66 29.51
CA ASP A 298 5.95 -15.79 29.10
C ASP A 298 6.83 -16.85 28.40
N PRO A 299 7.02 -18.04 28.99
CA PRO A 299 7.87 -19.08 28.41
C PRO A 299 7.37 -19.61 27.06
N GLU A 300 6.06 -19.59 26.82
CA GLU A 300 5.48 -20.10 25.57
C GLU A 300 5.71 -19.13 24.42
N GLU A 301 5.44 -17.84 24.65
CA GLU A 301 5.71 -16.78 23.67
C GLU A 301 7.20 -16.66 23.40
N LYS A 302 8.04 -16.73 24.44
CA LYS A 302 9.50 -16.78 24.30
C LYS A 302 9.94 -17.84 23.32
N ARG A 303 9.46 -19.08 23.48
CA ARG A 303 9.79 -20.17 22.57
C ARG A 303 9.36 -19.88 21.13
N LYS A 304 8.14 -19.37 20.92
CA LYS A 304 7.62 -19.05 19.57
C LYS A 304 8.46 -17.98 18.86
N ILE A 305 8.92 -16.96 19.60
CA ILE A 305 9.74 -15.86 19.06
C ILE A 305 11.16 -16.36 18.75
N GLU A 306 11.78 -17.09 19.68
CA GLU A 306 13.14 -17.61 19.51
C GLU A 306 13.24 -18.66 18.39
N GLU A 307 12.19 -19.46 18.14
CA GLU A 307 12.10 -20.36 16.99
C GLU A 307 12.14 -19.62 15.63
N ARG A 308 11.89 -18.30 15.61
CA ARG A 308 12.04 -17.43 14.44
C ARG A 308 13.42 -16.79 14.32
N GLY A 309 14.34 -17.06 15.25
CA GLY A 309 15.67 -16.47 15.28
C GLY A 309 15.68 -15.00 15.72
N ILE A 310 14.64 -14.57 16.45
CA ILE A 310 14.56 -13.26 17.08
C ILE A 310 14.70 -13.46 18.58
N ASP A 311 15.56 -12.70 19.23
CA ASP A 311 15.69 -12.77 20.69
C ASP A 311 14.43 -12.19 21.33
N TYR A 312 13.83 -12.93 22.26
CA TYR A 312 12.61 -12.54 22.96
C TYR A 312 12.72 -11.20 23.70
N ILE A 313 13.94 -10.87 24.13
CA ILE A 313 14.27 -9.59 24.75
C ILE A 313 15.26 -8.87 23.82
N GLN A 314 14.91 -7.65 23.41
CA GLN A 314 15.76 -6.76 22.62
C GLN A 314 16.15 -5.55 23.47
N GLU A 315 17.41 -5.13 23.39
CA GLU A 315 17.92 -3.94 24.07
C GLU A 315 18.68 -3.08 23.05
N GLY A 316 18.37 -1.78 23.00
CA GLY A 316 18.91 -0.88 21.99
C GLY A 316 18.10 0.40 21.88
N THR A 317 18.26 1.15 20.79
CA THR A 317 17.31 2.22 20.46
C THR A 317 16.04 1.61 19.88
N LEU A 318 14.88 2.22 20.16
CA LEU A 318 13.59 1.68 19.74
C LEU A 318 13.53 1.48 18.21
N SER A 319 13.94 2.49 17.46
CA SER A 319 14.13 2.41 16.01
C SER A 319 15.08 1.29 15.58
N GLY A 320 16.24 1.15 16.25
CA GLY A 320 17.25 0.12 15.96
C GLY A 320 16.72 -1.30 16.17
N CYS A 321 15.99 -1.54 17.27
CA CYS A 321 15.34 -2.81 17.53
C CYS A 321 14.24 -3.12 16.50
N VAL A 322 13.44 -2.12 16.10
CA VAL A 322 12.45 -2.28 15.04
C VAL A 322 13.12 -2.64 13.70
N VAL A 323 14.22 -1.97 13.35
CA VAL A 323 14.98 -2.26 12.13
C VAL A 323 15.54 -3.69 12.15
N ASP A 324 16.19 -4.11 13.24
CA ASP A 324 16.74 -5.47 13.36
C ASP A 324 15.67 -6.56 13.20
N MET A 325 14.50 -6.38 13.83
CA MET A 325 13.36 -7.28 13.63
C MET A 325 12.90 -7.33 12.17
N VAL A 326 12.79 -6.18 11.50
CA VAL A 326 12.37 -6.15 10.09
C VAL A 326 13.44 -6.76 9.18
N GLU A 327 14.74 -6.53 9.43
CA GLU A 327 15.82 -7.16 8.66
C GLU A 327 15.75 -8.70 8.79
N LYS A 328 15.55 -9.22 10.00
CA LYS A 328 15.41 -10.67 10.26
C LYS A 328 14.18 -11.26 9.59
N LEU A 329 13.05 -10.54 9.59
CA LEU A 329 11.78 -11.04 9.04
C LEU A 329 11.65 -10.89 7.53
N SER A 330 12.23 -9.84 6.96
CA SER A 330 12.18 -9.57 5.52
C SER A 330 13.38 -10.10 4.75
N GLY A 331 14.52 -10.34 5.42
CA GLY A 331 15.79 -10.65 4.79
C GLY A 331 16.44 -9.46 4.05
N ILE A 332 15.87 -8.25 4.16
CA ILE A 332 16.35 -7.04 3.50
C ILE A 332 17.13 -6.20 4.50
N LYS A 333 18.39 -5.91 4.17
CA LYS A 333 19.23 -5.04 4.99
C LYS A 333 18.89 -3.57 4.79
N ALA A 334 18.81 -2.83 5.88
CA ALA A 334 18.62 -1.40 5.92
C ALA A 334 19.85 -0.66 5.38
N MET A 335 19.58 0.37 4.58
CA MET A 335 20.58 1.36 4.19
C MET A 335 20.62 2.48 5.22
N ASN A 336 21.72 2.52 5.98
CA ASN A 336 21.91 3.47 7.07
C ASN A 336 22.42 4.83 6.58
N THR A 337 22.34 5.84 7.46
CA THR A 337 23.13 7.07 7.37
C THR A 337 24.59 6.72 7.11
N GLY A 338 25.11 7.20 5.98
CA GLY A 338 26.48 6.90 5.56
C GLY A 338 27.52 7.54 6.47
N THR A 339 28.77 7.53 6.03
CA THR A 339 29.88 8.21 6.71
C THR A 339 29.92 9.73 6.48
N PHE A 340 28.95 10.27 5.75
CA PHE A 340 28.85 11.70 5.50
C PHE A 340 28.51 12.45 6.80
N ALA A 341 29.12 13.62 6.98
CA ALA A 341 28.80 14.54 8.05
C ALA A 341 28.90 15.98 7.54
N THR A 342 27.90 16.79 7.88
CA THR A 342 27.92 18.25 7.72
C THR A 342 28.92 18.88 8.68
N PHE A 343 29.22 20.17 8.48
CA PHE A 343 30.05 20.95 9.39
C PHE A 343 29.52 20.94 10.83
N ALA A 344 28.20 20.92 11.01
CA ALA A 344 27.55 20.84 12.31
C ALA A 344 27.44 19.40 12.87
N GLY A 345 27.99 18.39 12.18
CA GLY A 345 27.97 16.98 12.60
C GLY A 345 26.71 16.20 12.20
N GLY A 346 25.70 16.85 11.62
CA GLY A 346 24.50 16.19 11.09
C GLY A 346 24.77 15.32 9.87
N LYS A 347 23.88 14.37 9.56
CA LYS A 347 24.03 13.35 8.51
C LYS A 347 23.41 13.74 7.16
N ALA A 348 22.68 14.85 7.11
CA ALA A 348 22.00 15.31 5.90
C ALA A 348 22.12 16.82 5.68
N LEU A 349 21.94 17.22 4.43
CA LEU A 349 21.98 18.61 3.98
C LEU A 349 20.56 19.16 3.88
N LYS A 350 20.25 20.20 4.66
CA LYS A 350 18.97 20.91 4.52
C LYS A 350 18.92 21.63 3.18
N CYS A 351 17.87 21.39 2.40
CA CYS A 351 17.68 21.98 1.06
C CYS A 351 16.22 21.91 0.63
N SER A 352 15.91 22.45 -0.55
CA SER A 352 14.62 22.26 -1.20
C SER A 352 14.76 21.59 -2.57
N LEU A 353 13.80 20.73 -2.91
CA LEU A 353 13.64 20.17 -4.24
C LEU A 353 12.32 20.69 -4.81
N LYS A 354 12.40 21.56 -5.82
CA LYS A 354 11.24 22.37 -6.29
C LYS A 354 10.66 23.16 -5.11
N ALA A 355 9.35 23.04 -4.86
CA ALA A 355 8.67 23.70 -3.74
C ALA A 355 8.72 22.90 -2.42
N ASN A 356 9.36 21.73 -2.39
CA ASN A 356 9.38 20.86 -1.22
C ASN A 356 10.67 21.05 -0.43
N GLU A 357 10.56 21.54 0.80
CA GLU A 357 11.67 21.59 1.75
C GLU A 357 11.95 20.21 2.34
N GLY A 358 13.23 19.94 2.61
CA GLY A 358 13.64 18.64 3.14
C GLY A 358 15.14 18.53 3.41
N TYR A 359 15.59 17.28 3.43
CA TYR A 359 16.95 16.88 3.74
C TYR A 359 17.46 15.94 2.66
N LEU A 360 18.63 16.25 2.11
CA LEU A 360 19.36 15.41 1.17
C LEU A 360 20.42 14.60 1.94
N TYR A 361 20.28 13.29 1.92
CA TYR A 361 21.19 12.33 2.54
C TYR A 361 22.16 11.75 1.50
N PRO A 362 23.47 12.04 1.60
CA PRO A 362 24.49 11.32 0.86
C PRO A 362 24.71 9.92 1.48
N LEU A 363 24.17 8.90 0.84
CA LEU A 363 24.28 7.51 1.30
C LEU A 363 25.45 6.79 0.62
N LYS A 364 25.67 5.53 1.01
CA LYS A 364 26.77 4.70 0.48
C LYS A 364 26.73 4.57 -1.05
N ASN A 365 25.53 4.41 -1.62
CA ASN A 365 25.31 4.06 -3.03
C ASN A 365 24.49 5.10 -3.81
N GLY A 366 24.07 6.19 -3.18
CA GLY A 366 23.19 7.18 -3.81
C GLY A 366 22.81 8.33 -2.91
N PHE A 367 22.09 9.29 -3.46
CA PHE A 367 21.39 10.33 -2.72
C PHE A 367 19.98 9.90 -2.36
N LEU A 368 19.51 10.27 -1.17
CA LEU A 368 18.12 10.13 -0.78
C LEU A 368 17.59 11.47 -0.26
N PHE A 369 16.58 12.03 -0.90
CA PHE A 369 15.86 13.20 -0.41
C PHE A 369 14.62 12.77 0.38
N VAL A 370 14.32 13.45 1.48
CA VAL A 370 13.15 13.25 2.35
C VAL A 370 12.62 14.62 2.82
N PRO A 371 11.32 14.79 3.17
CA PRO A 371 10.27 13.78 3.31
C PRO A 371 9.65 13.31 2.00
N GLN A 372 9.74 14.10 0.91
CA GLN A 372 9.43 13.60 -0.42
C GLN A 372 10.52 12.62 -0.84
N ILE A 373 10.19 11.35 -0.97
CA ILE A 373 11.20 10.32 -1.23
C ILE A 373 11.67 10.37 -2.67
N VAL A 374 12.93 10.75 -2.86
CA VAL A 374 13.63 10.69 -4.14
C VAL A 374 14.98 10.02 -3.91
N TYR A 375 15.10 8.76 -4.35
CA TYR A 375 16.34 8.01 -4.31
C TYR A 375 17.04 8.04 -5.67
N ILE A 376 18.32 8.41 -5.68
CA ILE A 376 19.16 8.54 -6.88
C ILE A 376 20.45 7.77 -6.64
N GLU A 377 20.60 6.62 -7.28
CA GLU A 377 21.83 5.83 -7.20
C GLU A 377 22.98 6.50 -7.97
N TYR A 378 24.20 6.43 -7.42
CA TYR A 378 25.38 7.05 -8.02
C TYR A 378 25.72 6.47 -9.40
N ASN A 379 25.44 5.19 -9.64
CA ASN A 379 25.63 4.51 -10.92
C ASN A 379 24.79 5.13 -12.08
N HIS A 380 23.71 5.84 -11.75
CA HIS A 380 22.83 6.50 -12.71
C HIS A 380 23.15 7.98 -12.88
N ILE A 381 24.11 8.52 -12.11
CA ILE A 381 24.52 9.92 -12.21
C ILE A 381 25.56 10.07 -13.32
N LYS A 382 25.29 11.00 -14.24
CA LYS A 382 26.25 11.44 -15.25
C LYS A 382 27.22 12.46 -14.68
N THR A 383 26.69 13.48 -14.02
CA THR A 383 27.49 14.54 -13.38
C THR A 383 26.68 15.24 -12.30
N VAL A 384 27.38 15.78 -11.31
CA VAL A 384 26.84 16.71 -10.32
C VAL A 384 27.42 18.09 -10.59
N GLU A 385 26.57 19.09 -10.73
CA GLU A 385 26.96 20.49 -10.96
C GLU A 385 26.65 21.31 -9.71
N PHE A 386 27.62 22.08 -9.24
CA PHE A 386 27.45 23.01 -8.14
C PHE A 386 27.37 24.44 -8.68
N SER A 387 26.34 25.17 -8.30
CA SER A 387 26.18 26.59 -8.66
C SER A 387 26.19 27.48 -7.43
N ARG A 388 26.50 28.76 -7.63
CA ARG A 388 26.60 29.80 -6.59
C ARG A 388 27.71 29.59 -5.53
N VAL A 389 28.54 28.56 -5.68
CA VAL A 389 29.69 28.28 -4.79
C VAL A 389 30.71 29.42 -4.84
N ASN A 390 31.01 29.93 -6.04
CA ASN A 390 32.04 30.95 -6.27
C ASN A 390 31.61 32.37 -5.87
N LEU A 391 30.34 32.62 -5.59
CA LEU A 391 29.92 33.93 -5.08
C LEU A 391 30.48 34.16 -3.67
N SER A 392 30.82 35.41 -3.35
CA SER A 392 31.24 35.77 -1.99
C SER A 392 30.18 35.39 -0.95
N SER A 393 30.60 34.97 0.26
CA SER A 393 29.66 34.66 1.35
C SER A 393 28.88 35.87 1.86
N ARG A 394 29.29 37.09 1.46
CA ARG A 394 28.53 38.32 1.70
C ARG A 394 27.32 38.42 0.76
N THR A 395 27.45 37.90 -0.46
CA THR A 395 26.41 37.93 -1.51
C THR A 395 25.50 36.70 -1.43
N ALA A 396 26.03 35.52 -1.14
CA ALA A 396 25.24 34.29 -1.03
C ALA A 396 25.80 33.37 0.06
N LYS A 397 24.96 33.01 1.05
CA LYS A 397 25.31 32.06 2.12
C LYS A 397 25.09 30.60 1.73
N THR A 398 24.39 30.36 0.62
CA THR A 398 24.00 29.04 0.15
C THR A 398 24.50 28.77 -1.28
N PHE A 399 24.51 27.50 -1.67
CA PHE A 399 24.80 27.01 -3.01
C PHE A 399 23.75 25.99 -3.44
N ASP A 400 23.67 25.69 -4.74
CA ASP A 400 22.75 24.67 -5.27
C ASP A 400 23.51 23.49 -5.86
N VAL A 401 22.84 22.35 -5.88
CA VAL A 401 23.34 21.09 -6.42
C VAL A 401 22.37 20.62 -7.50
N ARG A 402 22.85 20.55 -8.74
CA ARG A 402 22.12 19.96 -9.87
C ARG A 402 22.69 18.58 -10.17
N VAL A 403 21.88 17.55 -10.00
CA VAL A 403 22.23 16.15 -10.29
C VAL A 403 21.66 15.79 -11.66
N ILE A 404 22.54 15.51 -12.62
CA ILE A 404 22.18 15.13 -13.98
C ILE A 404 22.38 13.62 -14.14
N LEU A 405 21.32 12.91 -14.49
CA LEU A 405 21.34 11.46 -14.69
C LEU A 405 21.77 11.09 -16.12
N LEU A 406 22.15 9.82 -16.31
CA LEU A 406 22.50 9.24 -17.61
C LEU A 406 21.35 9.31 -18.62
N ASP A 407 20.09 9.24 -18.15
CA ASP A 407 18.87 9.37 -18.96
C ASP A 407 18.47 10.84 -19.24
N LYS A 408 19.31 11.81 -18.84
CA LYS A 408 19.10 13.26 -18.92
C LYS A 408 18.01 13.80 -17.99
N LYS A 409 17.49 13.01 -17.04
CA LYS A 409 16.66 13.54 -15.96
C LYS A 409 17.54 14.36 -15.02
N GLU A 410 16.97 15.45 -14.50
CA GLU A 410 17.69 16.38 -13.64
C GLU A 410 16.95 16.62 -12.32
N TYR A 411 17.72 16.75 -11.25
CA TYR A 411 17.22 17.15 -9.93
C TYR A 411 18.02 18.34 -9.43
N MET A 412 17.32 19.41 -9.06
CA MET A 412 17.92 20.65 -8.57
C MET A 412 17.58 20.81 -7.09
N PHE A 413 18.61 20.65 -6.25
CA PHE A 413 18.53 20.85 -4.81
C PHE A 413 19.04 22.23 -4.47
N ASN A 414 18.18 23.05 -3.90
CA ASN A 414 18.44 24.46 -3.68
C ASN A 414 18.73 24.79 -2.22
N GLY A 415 19.57 25.79 -1.99
CA GLY A 415 19.71 26.43 -0.68
C GLY A 415 20.54 25.66 0.34
N ILE A 416 21.51 24.85 -0.10
CA ILE A 416 22.43 24.15 0.80
C ILE A 416 23.45 25.14 1.37
N GLN A 417 23.78 25.04 2.65
CA GLN A 417 24.72 25.96 3.31
C GLN A 417 26.15 25.82 2.76
N LYS A 418 26.80 26.92 2.40
CA LYS A 418 28.16 26.90 1.83
C LYS A 418 29.22 26.26 2.73
N VAL A 419 29.02 26.29 4.04
CA VAL A 419 29.94 25.64 5.00
C VAL A 419 30.05 24.13 4.76
N ASP A 420 29.03 23.52 4.14
CA ASP A 420 28.99 22.07 3.87
C ASP A 420 29.48 21.68 2.47
N TYR A 421 29.83 22.65 1.61
CA TYR A 421 30.28 22.39 0.24
C TYR A 421 31.47 21.43 0.19
N ASN A 422 32.55 21.75 0.92
CA ASN A 422 33.78 20.94 0.91
C ASN A 422 33.54 19.52 1.41
N ALA A 423 32.65 19.35 2.40
CA ALA A 423 32.30 18.04 2.93
C ALA A 423 31.59 17.20 1.86
N LEU A 424 30.64 17.79 1.13
CA LEU A 424 29.90 17.11 0.06
C LEU A 424 30.81 16.78 -1.12
N GLU A 425 31.59 17.74 -1.62
CA GLU A 425 32.51 17.53 -2.75
C GLU A 425 33.52 16.42 -2.43
N THR A 426 34.13 16.45 -1.25
CA THR A 426 35.08 15.41 -0.82
C THR A 426 34.40 14.04 -0.71
N TYR A 427 33.17 13.99 -0.21
CA TYR A 427 32.42 12.75 -0.10
C TYR A 427 32.14 12.14 -1.48
N LEU A 428 31.68 12.96 -2.44
CA LEU A 428 31.38 12.51 -3.80
C LEU A 428 32.62 12.12 -4.58
N GLY A 429 33.74 12.83 -4.39
CA GLY A 429 35.03 12.45 -4.97
C GLY A 429 35.48 11.06 -4.53
N LYS A 430 35.26 10.69 -3.25
CA LYS A 430 35.53 9.32 -2.74
C LYS A 430 34.57 8.26 -3.30
N LYS A 431 33.46 8.66 -3.90
CA LYS A 431 32.45 7.79 -4.52
C LYS A 431 32.61 7.72 -6.03
N ASP A 432 33.68 8.30 -6.58
CA ASP A 432 33.94 8.40 -8.02
C ASP A 432 32.79 9.07 -8.80
N VAL A 433 32.07 9.99 -8.16
CA VAL A 433 31.02 10.79 -8.80
C VAL A 433 31.67 12.02 -9.44
N ASN A 434 31.39 12.23 -10.73
CA ASN A 434 31.90 13.39 -11.47
C ASN A 434 31.23 14.68 -10.99
N CYS A 435 32.05 15.65 -10.56
CA CYS A 435 31.60 16.92 -10.00
C CYS A 435 32.15 18.09 -10.83
N LEU A 436 31.30 19.07 -11.13
CA LEU A 436 31.64 20.30 -11.86
C LEU A 436 31.18 21.52 -11.07
N ASN A 437 31.96 22.59 -11.11
CA ASN A 437 31.59 23.88 -10.55
C ASN A 437 31.18 24.83 -11.67
N GLU A 438 30.01 25.45 -11.53
CA GLU A 438 29.58 26.51 -12.44
C GLU A 438 30.41 27.77 -12.19
N VAL A 439 31.04 28.25 -13.27
CA VAL A 439 31.80 29.51 -13.25
C VAL A 439 30.82 30.64 -13.53
N VAL A 440 30.33 31.29 -12.47
CA VAL A 440 29.49 32.48 -12.57
C VAL A 440 30.38 33.72 -12.53
N ASN A 441 30.26 34.60 -13.53
CA ASN A 441 31.01 35.86 -13.59
C ASN A 441 30.44 36.87 -12.57
N GLU A 442 31.27 37.39 -11.65
CA GLU A 442 30.85 38.20 -10.50
C GLU A 442 30.07 39.48 -10.90
N GLU A 443 30.36 40.04 -12.07
CA GLU A 443 29.72 41.27 -12.58
C GLU A 443 28.23 41.11 -12.92
N TRP A 444 27.77 39.91 -13.30
CA TRP A 444 26.35 39.66 -13.60
C TRP A 444 25.55 39.36 -12.32
N ALA A 445 26.18 38.72 -11.32
CA ALA A 445 25.47 38.22 -10.15
C ALA A 445 25.10 39.31 -9.14
N ALA A 446 25.86 40.40 -9.07
CA ALA A 446 25.55 41.57 -8.25
C ALA A 446 24.36 42.39 -8.82
N ALA A 447 24.16 42.36 -10.15
CA ALA A 447 23.05 43.08 -10.79
C ALA A 447 21.68 42.46 -10.53
N VAL A 448 21.63 41.14 -10.26
CA VAL A 448 20.37 40.42 -9.96
C VAL A 448 20.01 40.53 -8.47
N SER A 449 20.99 40.76 -7.58
CA SER A 449 20.72 40.89 -6.14
C SER A 449 20.15 42.26 -5.74
N ASP A 450 20.37 43.31 -6.53
CA ASP A 450 19.91 44.67 -6.25
C ASP A 450 18.48 44.96 -6.78
N GLU A 451 17.87 44.06 -7.57
CA GLU A 451 16.52 44.24 -8.12
C GLU A 451 15.39 43.59 -7.29
N ASP A 452 15.71 42.81 -6.24
CA ASP A 452 14.71 42.11 -5.40
C ASP A 452 14.47 42.75 -4.01
N GLU A 453 15.12 43.88 -3.69
CA GLU A 453 14.78 44.71 -2.54
C GLU A 453 14.19 46.06 -3.02
N GLU A 454 12.93 46.32 -2.62
CA GLU A 454 12.12 47.54 -2.83
C GLU A 454 11.17 47.54 -4.05
N THR A 455 9.94 47.02 -3.86
CA THR A 455 8.69 47.82 -3.95
C THR A 455 7.42 46.97 -3.82
N ALA A 456 6.87 46.92 -2.60
CA ALA A 456 5.45 46.66 -2.33
C ALA A 456 5.11 47.51 -1.09
N SER A 457 4.08 48.36 -1.01
CA SER A 457 2.98 48.72 -1.90
C SER A 457 2.25 49.88 -1.20
N GLU A 458 2.14 51.06 -1.81
CA GLU A 458 1.08 52.04 -1.49
C GLU A 458 0.70 52.79 -2.76
N GLY A 459 -0.55 52.63 -3.20
CA GLY A 459 -1.03 53.23 -4.43
C GLY A 459 -2.47 52.84 -4.74
N THR A 460 -3.40 53.47 -4.03
CA THR A 460 -4.82 53.68 -4.38
C THR A 460 -5.10 53.53 -5.88
N SER A 461 -5.91 52.53 -6.25
CA SER A 461 -6.48 52.41 -7.59
C SER A 461 -7.64 53.39 -7.74
N GLY A 462 -7.37 54.48 -8.44
CA GLY A 462 -8.35 55.42 -8.96
C GLY A 462 -9.18 54.81 -10.09
N ASP A 463 -10.47 54.90 -9.88
CA ASP A 463 -11.59 54.94 -10.81
C ASP A 463 -11.26 55.49 -12.21
N LEU A 464 -11.59 54.73 -13.25
CA LEU A 464 -11.97 55.23 -14.58
C LEU A 464 -13.09 54.37 -15.14
N SER A 465 -14.27 54.96 -15.06
CA SER A 465 -15.48 54.69 -15.82
C SER A 465 -15.25 54.83 -17.32
N GLU A 466 -15.88 53.95 -18.12
CA GLU A 466 -16.54 54.35 -19.36
C GLU A 466 -17.60 53.29 -19.74
N GLU A 467 -18.71 53.81 -20.22
CA GLU A 467 -20.05 53.24 -20.29
C GLU A 467 -20.25 52.28 -21.48
N THR A 468 -21.24 51.40 -21.40
CA THR A 468 -22.22 51.22 -22.50
C THR A 468 -23.48 50.49 -22.04
N GLU A 469 -24.57 50.89 -22.69
CA GLU A 469 -25.96 50.87 -22.27
C GLU A 469 -26.70 49.54 -22.46
N GLU A 470 -27.70 49.36 -21.58
CA GLU A 470 -29.07 48.88 -21.80
C GLU A 470 -29.35 47.58 -22.60
N THR A 471 -30.06 46.65 -21.95
CA THR A 471 -31.49 46.38 -22.26
C THR A 471 -32.11 45.46 -21.22
N GLU A 472 -33.15 45.96 -20.56
CA GLU A 472 -34.14 45.16 -19.82
C GLU A 472 -35.22 44.68 -20.79
N GLU A 473 -35.64 43.42 -20.67
CA GLU A 473 -37.00 43.01 -21.04
C GLU A 473 -37.60 42.20 -19.88
N GLU A 474 -38.64 42.78 -19.28
CA GLU A 474 -39.61 42.07 -18.45
C GLU A 474 -40.51 41.16 -19.31
N GLY A 475 -40.95 40.03 -18.74
CA GLY A 475 -41.97 39.17 -19.35
C GLY A 475 -42.58 38.20 -18.35
N SER A 476 -43.77 38.56 -17.85
CA SER A 476 -44.51 37.94 -16.77
C SER A 476 -45.10 36.53 -17.02
N ALA A 477 -45.23 35.79 -15.92
CA ALA A 477 -46.40 34.98 -15.49
C ALA A 477 -46.95 33.84 -16.37
N ALA A 478 -47.01 32.63 -15.78
CA ALA A 478 -48.25 31.85 -15.75
C ALA A 478 -48.28 30.82 -14.60
N HIS A 479 -49.39 30.91 -13.87
CA HIS A 479 -49.92 30.14 -12.76
C HIS A 479 -50.31 28.71 -13.15
N SER A 480 -50.14 27.73 -12.25
CA SER A 480 -51.14 26.71 -11.80
C SER A 480 -50.42 25.55 -11.11
N GLY A 481 -50.82 24.98 -9.98
CA GLY A 481 -51.95 25.22 -9.09
C GLY A 481 -52.09 24.03 -8.11
N SER A 482 -52.47 24.35 -6.87
CA SER A 482 -53.11 23.52 -5.81
C SER A 482 -52.41 22.23 -5.35
N GLY A 483 -52.39 21.84 -4.07
CA GLY A 483 -53.03 22.30 -2.83
C GLY A 483 -52.51 21.37 -1.71
N SER A 484 -52.14 21.90 -0.53
CA SER A 484 -52.96 21.98 0.70
C SER A 484 -52.83 20.77 1.65
N ALA A 485 -52.28 21.04 2.84
CA ALA A 485 -52.66 20.57 4.21
C ALA A 485 -51.41 20.64 5.11
N GLU A 486 -51.28 21.63 6.00
CA GLU A 486 -51.73 21.62 7.41
C GLU A 486 -50.96 20.61 8.28
N GLU A 487 -50.04 21.13 9.11
CA GLU A 487 -50.17 21.24 10.58
C GLU A 487 -49.84 19.95 11.33
N SER A 488 -48.76 19.97 12.12
CA SER A 488 -48.86 20.00 13.59
C SER A 488 -47.49 19.77 14.22
N ASN A 489 -47.14 20.65 15.15
CA ASN A 489 -46.18 20.38 16.22
C ASN A 489 -46.65 19.17 17.06
N GLU A 490 -45.75 18.23 17.31
CA GLU A 490 -45.37 17.75 18.65
C GLU A 490 -44.07 16.95 18.58
#